data_AF-A0A954CNL9-F1
#
_entry.id   AF-A0A954CNL9-F1
#
_cell.length_a   1.000
_cell.length_b   1.000
_cell.length_c   1.000
_cell.angle_alpha   90.00
_cell.angle_beta   90.00
_cell.angle_gamma   90.00
#
_symmetry.space_group_name_H-M   'P 1'
#
loop_
_entity.id
_entity.type
_entity.pdbx_description
1 polymer ?
#
loop_
_entity_poly.entity_id
_entity_poly.type
_entity_poly.pdbx_seq_one_letter_code
_entity_poly.pdbx_strand_id
1 'polypeptide(L)' 'MTDRHIVVPTDLSEGSAASFARVGALAADLGAHVTLLYVLQEPMAVPYGYPYVPEPTLAERTEYL' A
#
# COMPACT_ATOMS: atom_id res chain seq x y z
N MET A 1 19.39 10.72 21.62
CA MET A 1 18.18 9.90 21.41
C MET A 1 17.87 9.96 19.94
N THR A 2 17.73 8.83 19.27
CA THR A 2 17.35 8.77 17.85
C THR A 2 15.83 8.65 17.76
N ASP A 3 15.20 9.56 17.04
CA ASP A 3 13.77 9.50 16.76
C ASP A 3 13.47 8.24 15.93
N ARG A 4 12.51 7.43 16.38
CA ARG A 4 12.13 6.18 15.74
C ARG A 4 10.82 6.35 15.00
N HIS A 5 10.77 5.88 13.77
CA HIS A 5 9.60 5.99 12.90
C HIS A 5 9.24 4.64 12.30
N ILE A 6 7.94 4.33 12.29
CA ILE A 6 7.36 3.16 11.63
C ILE A 6 6.46 3.67 10.50
N VAL A 7 6.76 3.28 9.27
CA VAL A 7 5.89 3.55 8.11
C VAL A 7 5.00 2.33 7.88
N VAL A 8 3.69 2.56 7.78
CA VAL A 8 2.68 1.54 7.52
C VAL A 8 2.04 1.83 6.17
N PRO A 9 2.46 1.15 5.09
CA PRO A 9 1.70 1.20 3.85
C PRO A 9 0.32 0.57 4.07
N THR A 10 -0.71 1.23 3.57
CA THR A 10 -2.08 0.74 3.63
C THR A 10 -2.77 1.02 2.29
N ASP A 11 -3.63 0.10 1.88
CA ASP A 11 -4.60 0.28 0.80
C ASP A 11 -6.02 0.56 1.35
N LEU A 12 -6.13 0.77 2.67
CA LEU A 12 -7.35 0.94 3.45
C LEU A 12 -8.31 -0.26 3.39
N SER A 13 -7.85 -1.42 2.91
CA SER A 13 -8.63 -2.66 2.99
C SER A 13 -8.83 -3.09 4.44
N GLU A 14 -9.87 -3.90 4.69
CA GLU A 14 -10.11 -4.51 6.00
C GLU A 14 -8.89 -5.33 6.47
N GLY A 15 -8.23 -6.04 5.55
CA GLY A 15 -7.02 -6.80 5.83
C GLY A 15 -5.85 -5.93 6.29
N SER A 16 -5.65 -4.76 5.67
CA SER A 16 -4.62 -3.82 6.11
C SER A 16 -4.99 -3.14 7.44
N ALA A 17 -6.26 -2.80 7.65
CA ALA A 17 -6.75 -2.15 8.87
C ALA A 17 -6.57 -3.05 10.11
N ALA A 18 -6.68 -4.38 9.95
CA ALA A 18 -6.42 -5.34 11.02
C ALA A 18 -5.00 -5.25 11.60
N SER A 19 -4.04 -4.67 10.87
CA SER A 19 -2.67 -4.47 11.33
C SER A 19 -2.47 -3.26 12.24
N PHE A 20 -3.38 -2.27 12.22
CA PHE A 20 -3.16 -0.97 12.87
C PHE A 20 -3.02 -1.08 14.39
N ALA A 21 -3.81 -1.94 15.03
CA ALA A 21 -3.72 -2.18 16.47
C ALA A 21 -2.35 -2.75 16.88
N ARG A 22 -1.79 -3.67 16.07
CA ARG A 22 -0.48 -4.28 16.33
C ARG A 22 0.65 -3.28 16.13
N VAL A 23 0.57 -2.44 15.10
CA VAL A 23 1.56 -1.39 14.89
C VAL A 23 1.50 -0.34 16.00
N GLY A 24 0.31 0.02 16.47
CA GLY A 24 0.13 0.93 17.61
C GLY A 24 0.82 0.41 18.88
N ALA A 25 0.64 -0.87 19.20
CA ALA A 25 1.32 -1.49 20.34
C ALA A 25 2.85 -1.50 20.18
N LEU A 26 3.34 -1.89 19.00
CA LEU A 26 4.78 -1.89 18.69
C LEU A 26 5.39 -0.49 18.80
N ALA A 27 4.70 0.53 18.33
CA ALA A 27 5.15 1.91 18.39
C ALA A 27 5.25 2.41 19.84
N ALA A 28 4.27 2.05 20.69
CA ALA A 28 4.27 2.38 22.10
C ALA A 28 5.48 1.74 22.82
N ASP A 29 5.75 0.46 22.58
CA ASP A 29 6.88 -0.26 23.16
C ASP A 29 8.24 0.33 22.73
N LEU A 30 8.33 0.83 21.50
CA LEU A 30 9.56 1.38 20.93
C LEU A 30 9.77 2.88 21.20
N GLY A 31 8.74 3.59 21.69
CA GLY A 31 8.72 5.04 21.73
C GLY A 31 8.83 5.64 20.32
N ALA A 32 8.14 5.04 19.34
CA ALA A 32 8.22 5.41 17.93
C ALA A 32 6.96 6.17 17.45
N HIS A 33 7.12 6.99 16.42
CA HIS A 33 6.01 7.59 15.69
C HIS A 33 5.53 6.67 14.56
N VAL A 34 4.22 6.61 14.35
CA VAL A 34 3.61 5.85 13.25
C VAL A 34 3.18 6.81 12.15
N THR A 35 3.54 6.49 10.91
CA THR A 35 3.07 7.18 9.70
C THR A 35 2.31 6.19 8.84
N LEU A 36 1.00 6.44 8.63
CA LEU A 36 0.21 5.68 7.65
C LEU A 36 0.47 6.27 6.25
N LEU A 37 0.82 5.40 5.30
CA LEU A 37 1.05 5.76 3.90
C LEU A 37 0.00 5.10 3.02
N TYR A 38 -0.88 5.92 2.44
CA TYR A 38 -1.82 5.48 1.41
C TYR A 38 -1.36 6.01 0.05
N VAL A 39 -1.24 5.12 -0.93
CA VAL A 39 -0.82 5.47 -2.29
C VAL A 39 -2.05 5.50 -3.18
N LEU A 40 -2.41 6.70 -3.65
CA LEU A 40 -3.38 6.86 -4.72
C LEU A 40 -2.71 6.47 -6.04
N GLN A 41 -3.29 5.53 -6.77
CA GLN A 41 -2.89 5.32 -8.16
C GLN A 41 -3.32 6.53 -8.97
N GLU A 42 -2.38 7.11 -9.73
CA GLU A 42 -2.73 8.10 -10.72
C GLU A 42 -3.70 7.46 -11.71
N PRO A 43 -4.89 8.05 -11.97
CA PRO A 43 -5.76 7.54 -13.00
C PRO A 43 -5.01 7.60 -14.32
N MET A 44 -4.78 6.44 -14.94
CA MET A 44 -4.25 6.42 -16.29
C MET A 44 -5.26 7.12 -17.20
N ALA A 45 -4.92 8.32 -17.66
CA ALA A 45 -5.64 8.95 -18.74
C ALA A 45 -5.34 8.15 -20.00
N VAL A 46 -6.19 7.17 -20.32
CA VAL A 46 -6.13 6.46 -21.60
C VAL A 46 -6.51 7.48 -22.67
N PRO A 47 -5.61 7.87 -23.60
CA PRO A 47 -5.95 8.81 -24.65
C PRO A 47 -7.12 8.27 -25.47
N TYR A 48 -8.02 9.15 -25.89
CA TYR A 48 -9.13 8.76 -26.78
C TYR A 48 -8.57 8.08 -28.04
N GLY A 49 -9.05 6.85 -28.33
CA GLY A 49 -8.60 6.06 -29.48
C GLY A 49 -7.39 5.14 -29.22
N TYR A 50 -6.90 5.05 -27.99
CA TYR A 50 -5.89 4.04 -27.64
C TYR A 50 -6.50 2.63 -27.79
N PRO A 51 -5.83 1.68 -28.48
CA PRO A 51 -6.36 0.34 -28.64
C PRO A 51 -6.52 -0.31 -27.26
N TYR A 52 -7.69 -0.91 -27.02
CA TYR A 52 -7.91 -1.72 -25.82
C TYR A 52 -6.98 -2.92 -25.86
N VAL A 53 -5.96 -2.91 -24.98
CA VAL A 53 -5.19 -4.10 -24.65
C VAL A 53 -5.83 -4.66 -23.39
N PRO A 54 -6.43 -5.86 -23.42
CA PRO A 54 -7.00 -6.45 -22.22
C PRO A 54 -5.93 -6.53 -21.14
N GLU A 55 -6.29 -6.23 -19.89
CA GLU A 55 -5.35 -6.45 -18.79
C GLU A 55 -4.98 -7.94 -18.75
N PRO A 56 -3.68 -8.28 -18.61
CA PRO A 56 -3.29 -9.66 -18.39
C PRO A 56 -3.98 -10.18 -17.14
N THR A 57 -4.50 -11.40 -17.24
CA THR A 57 -5.10 -12.12 -16.13
C THR A 57 -4.11 -12.22 -14.97
N LEU A 58 -4.62 -12.42 -13.75
CA LEU A 58 -3.79 -12.66 -12.56
C LEU A 58 -2.78 -13.79 -12.78
N ALA A 59 -3.14 -14.81 -13.58
CA ALA A 59 -2.24 -15.89 -13.97
C ALA A 59 -1.05 -15.39 -14.80
N GLU A 60 -1.30 -14.53 -15.79
CA GLU A 60 -0.28 -13.97 -16.69
C GLU A 60 0.63 -12.92 -15.98
N ARG A 61 0.14 -12.26 -14.92
CA ARG A 61 0.95 -11.30 -14.13
C ARG A 61 2.02 -11.97 -13.26
N THR A 62 1.84 -13.24 -12.92
CA THR A 62 2.78 -13.98 -12.04
C THR A 62 3.99 -14.53 -12.81
N GLU A 63 3.96 -14.53 -14.14
CA GLU A 63 5.05 -15.02 -15.00
C GLU A 63 6.21 -14.00 -15.17
N TYR A 64 6.02 -12.77 -14.68
CA TYR A 64 7.02 -11.69 -14.72
C TYR A 64 7.70 -11.41 -13.37
N LEU A 65 7.48 -12.27 -12.36
CA LEU A 65 8.11 -12.23 -11.03
C LEU A 65 8.99 -13.47 -10.82
#